data_AF-A0A9W8X8D5-F1
#
_entry.id   AF-A0A9W8X8D5-F1
#
_cell.length_a   1.000
_cell.length_b   1.000
_cell.length_c   1.000
_cell.angle_alpha   90.00
_cell.angle_beta   90.00
_cell.angle_gamma   90.00
#
_symmetry.space_group_name_H-M   'P 1'
#
loop_
_entity.id
_entity.type
_entity.pdbx_description
1 polymer ?
#
loop_
_entity_poly.entity_id
_entity_poly.type
_entity_poly.pdbx_seq_one_letter_code
_entity_poly.pdbx_strand_id
1 'polypeptide(L)'
;MAASSRGFAAFKQQSSFRLPSSLRAALFGPQEQFFQPNVVRQSRNFSSSILRRYQYPKSALNKPSSFVSSDPVLRQVVQTRQPVVLYEAPKSKWYYWKVYGLAAIWIGTGAYSIKFQEDVKDIPDLPFFVRPTYVVVGLSFIAIGCYVCSAPTNRMRSLEVVPSMMGGPMQLRMAVRQAPWSKERIIYTNLGGATISEKCQPMAVELHEAERARRQSVWQDMENMNVLSKAWEGSARWVHQKWTSFFLRFKFAVLRFGIAKVEVQGEKWKIDCSGYLLENGRAVDRIIPEE
;
A
#
# COMPACT_ATOMS: atom_id res chain seq x y z
N MET A 1 -20.19 -28.79 53.17
CA MET A 1 -18.82 -29.00 53.69
C MET A 1 -18.25 -30.20 52.92
N ALA A 2 -17.57 -29.95 51.80
CA ALA A 2 -16.13 -29.71 51.67
C ALA A 2 -15.30 -30.97 51.97
N ALA A 3 -14.83 -31.62 50.92
CA ALA A 3 -13.75 -32.61 50.98
C ALA A 3 -12.64 -32.14 50.03
N SER A 4 -11.57 -31.66 50.65
CA SER A 4 -10.31 -31.29 50.02
C SER A 4 -9.39 -32.51 49.97
N SER A 5 -8.69 -32.71 48.84
CA SER A 5 -7.43 -33.48 48.80
C SER A 5 -6.44 -32.69 47.93
N ARG A 6 -5.36 -32.15 48.54
CA ARG A 6 -3.98 -32.70 48.53
C ARG A 6 -3.50 -32.94 47.09
N GLY A 7 -2.56 -32.20 46.50
CA GLY A 7 -1.34 -31.64 47.06
C GLY A 7 -0.13 -32.48 46.62
N PHE A 8 0.60 -31.98 45.61
CA PHE A 8 2.04 -32.18 45.36
C PHE A 8 2.63 -33.61 45.24
N ALA A 9 2.76 -34.06 44.00
CA ALA A 9 3.88 -34.86 43.50
C ALA A 9 4.24 -34.30 42.10
N ALA A 10 5.03 -33.23 42.00
CA ALA A 10 6.49 -33.25 41.98
C ALA A 10 7.10 -34.10 40.85
N PHE A 11 7.57 -33.36 39.84
CA PHE A 11 8.87 -33.55 39.19
C PHE A 11 9.12 -34.86 38.43
N LYS A 12 8.70 -34.88 37.16
CA LYS A 12 9.53 -35.32 36.01
C LYS A 12 8.71 -35.25 34.73
N GLN A 13 8.62 -34.06 34.13
CA GLN A 13 8.42 -33.98 32.68
C GLN A 13 9.06 -32.69 32.19
N GLN A 14 9.97 -32.88 31.25
CA GLN A 14 10.95 -31.91 30.78
C GLN A 14 10.23 -30.70 30.16
N SER A 15 10.43 -29.55 30.78
CA SER A 15 10.17 -28.24 30.19
C SER A 15 11.18 -28.01 29.05
N SER A 16 10.86 -28.54 27.88
CA SER A 16 11.48 -28.07 26.63
C SER A 16 10.82 -26.74 26.27
N PHE A 17 11.58 -25.66 26.41
CA PHE A 17 11.20 -24.33 25.93
C PHE A 17 10.74 -24.43 24.46
N ARG A 18 9.43 -24.30 24.24
CA ARG A 18 8.86 -24.14 22.90
C ARG A 18 9.12 -22.71 22.45
N LEU A 19 10.29 -22.48 21.86
CA LEU A 19 10.57 -21.24 21.15
C LEU A 19 9.75 -21.21 19.84
N PRO A 20 9.25 -20.03 19.42
CA PRO A 20 8.60 -19.82 18.12
C PRO A 20 9.48 -20.31 16.96
N SER A 21 8.85 -20.84 15.91
CA SER A 21 9.53 -21.43 14.73
C SER A 21 10.57 -20.52 14.07
N SER A 22 10.41 -19.20 14.17
CA SER A 22 11.37 -18.21 13.68
C SER A 22 12.70 -18.19 14.45
N LEU A 23 12.68 -18.41 15.77
CA LEU A 23 13.90 -18.45 16.58
C LEU A 23 14.67 -19.77 16.40
N ARG A 24 13.97 -20.85 16.06
CA ARG A 24 14.61 -22.15 15.78
C ARG A 24 15.40 -22.13 14.47
N ALA A 25 14.91 -21.42 13.45
CA ALA A 25 15.62 -21.23 12.19
C ALA A 25 16.86 -20.32 12.34
N ALA A 26 16.79 -19.33 13.24
CA ALA A 26 17.90 -18.41 13.48
C ALA A 26 19.05 -19.03 14.31
N LEU A 27 18.75 -19.96 15.23
CA LEU A 27 19.76 -20.55 16.12
C LEU A 27 20.39 -21.85 15.59
N PHE A 28 19.71 -22.57 14.69
CA PHE A 28 20.16 -23.89 14.21
C PHE A 28 20.17 -24.01 12.68
N GLY A 29 20.15 -22.90 11.95
CA GLY A 29 20.27 -22.90 10.48
C GLY A 29 21.69 -23.30 10.04
N PRO A 30 21.83 -24.16 9.01
CA PRO A 30 23.13 -24.59 8.50
C PRO A 30 23.89 -23.43 7.86
N GLN A 31 25.16 -23.34 8.20
CA GLN A 31 26.15 -22.38 7.74
C GLN A 31 26.42 -22.59 6.23
N GLU A 32 25.88 -21.72 5.37
CA GLU A 32 26.28 -21.70 3.95
C GLU A 32 27.63 -21.00 3.79
N GLN A 33 28.53 -21.69 3.11
CA GLN A 33 29.92 -21.31 2.89
C GLN A 33 30.03 -20.10 1.96
N PHE A 34 30.75 -19.09 2.44
CA PHE A 34 31.14 -17.91 1.69
C PHE A 34 32.44 -18.16 0.87
N PHE A 35 32.43 -17.65 -0.37
CA PHE A 35 33.56 -17.20 -1.21
C PHE A 35 34.58 -18.21 -1.80
N GLN A 36 34.63 -18.22 -3.14
CA GLN A 36 35.88 -18.23 -3.93
C GLN A 36 35.81 -17.16 -5.04
N PRO A 37 36.74 -16.19 -5.12
CA PRO A 37 36.88 -15.31 -6.27
C PRO A 37 38.05 -15.77 -7.16
N ASN A 38 37.82 -15.88 -8.47
CA ASN A 38 38.89 -15.96 -9.48
C ASN A 38 38.65 -14.95 -10.61
N VAL A 39 39.23 -13.76 -10.43
CA VAL A 39 40.23 -13.12 -11.31
C VAL A 39 40.10 -13.32 -12.85
N VAL A 40 39.82 -12.18 -13.50
CA VAL A 40 40.37 -11.66 -14.79
C VAL A 40 40.05 -12.39 -16.11
N ARG A 41 39.31 -11.69 -16.98
CA ARG A 41 39.81 -11.44 -18.34
C ARG A 41 39.28 -10.15 -18.95
N GLN A 42 40.20 -9.22 -19.15
CA GLN A 42 40.07 -8.05 -20.02
C GLN A 42 39.71 -8.51 -21.44
N SER A 43 38.72 -7.86 -22.05
CA SER A 43 38.75 -7.61 -23.50
C SER A 43 38.33 -6.15 -23.74
N ARG A 44 39.33 -5.35 -24.10
CA ARG A 44 39.13 -4.05 -24.73
C ARG A 44 38.69 -4.32 -26.16
N ASN A 45 37.56 -3.78 -26.59
CA ASN A 45 37.29 -3.53 -27.99
C ASN A 45 36.78 -2.09 -28.10
N PHE A 46 37.68 -1.21 -28.56
CA PHE A 46 37.32 0.06 -29.17
C PHE A 46 36.97 -0.23 -30.62
N SER A 47 35.73 0.05 -31.01
CA SER A 47 35.39 0.36 -32.40
C SER A 47 34.14 1.22 -32.44
N SER A 48 34.36 2.46 -32.85
CA SER A 48 33.37 3.46 -33.22
C SER A 48 32.70 3.09 -34.55
N SER A 49 31.37 3.14 -34.61
CA SER A 49 30.67 3.52 -35.83
C SER A 49 29.31 4.13 -35.50
N ILE A 50 29.20 5.41 -35.83
CA ILE A 50 27.99 6.22 -35.84
C ILE A 50 27.06 5.70 -36.94
N LEU A 51 25.95 5.07 -36.57
CA LEU A 51 24.67 5.13 -37.31
C LEU A 51 23.55 4.76 -36.33
N ARG A 52 22.83 5.78 -35.84
CA ARG A 52 21.57 5.62 -35.10
C ARG A 52 20.53 4.98 -36.02
N ARG A 53 20.39 3.66 -35.94
CA ARG A 53 19.12 2.97 -36.20
C ARG A 53 18.51 2.65 -34.84
N TYR A 54 17.23 2.97 -34.66
CA TYR A 54 16.42 2.43 -33.57
C TYR A 54 16.53 0.89 -33.60
N GLN A 55 17.36 0.32 -32.72
CA GLN A 55 17.35 -1.11 -32.44
C GLN A 55 16.09 -1.38 -31.64
N TYR A 56 15.05 -1.88 -32.31
CA TYR A 56 14.08 -2.72 -31.62
C TYR A 56 14.86 -3.90 -31.01
N PRO A 57 14.75 -4.18 -29.70
CA PRO A 57 15.30 -5.40 -29.17
C PRO A 57 14.64 -6.55 -29.91
N LYS A 58 15.41 -7.27 -30.74
CA LYS A 58 14.99 -8.54 -31.32
C LYS A 58 14.85 -9.51 -30.16
N SER A 59 13.62 -9.63 -29.64
CA SER A 59 13.24 -10.70 -28.73
C SER A 59 13.61 -12.02 -29.38
N ALA A 60 14.43 -12.81 -28.68
CA ALA A 60 14.71 -14.19 -29.03
C ALA A 60 13.39 -14.93 -29.28
N LEU A 61 13.43 -15.84 -30.24
CA LEU A 61 12.34 -16.70 -30.69
C LEU A 61 11.53 -17.24 -29.48
N ASN A 62 10.35 -16.65 -29.24
CA ASN A 62 9.50 -16.95 -28.10
C ASN A 62 8.94 -18.37 -28.21
N LYS A 63 9.53 -19.32 -27.47
CA LYS A 63 8.73 -20.42 -26.93
C LYS A 63 7.62 -19.77 -26.08
N PRO A 64 6.35 -20.22 -26.17
CA PRO A 64 5.34 -19.74 -25.24
C PRO A 64 5.84 -20.05 -23.83
N SER A 65 6.19 -19.01 -23.06
CA SER A 65 6.63 -19.18 -21.68
C SER A 65 5.53 -19.94 -20.96
N SER A 66 5.85 -21.06 -20.33
CA SER A 66 4.91 -21.90 -19.55
C SER A 66 4.00 -21.08 -18.64
N PHE A 67 4.52 -19.95 -18.13
CA PHE A 67 3.80 -18.92 -17.37
C PHE A 67 2.51 -18.39 -18.03
N VAL A 68 2.52 -18.14 -19.34
CA VAL A 68 1.34 -17.65 -20.10
C VAL A 68 0.29 -18.74 -20.25
N SER A 69 0.71 -20.00 -20.30
CA SER A 69 -0.20 -21.15 -20.40
C SER A 69 -0.79 -21.56 -19.05
N SER A 70 -0.12 -21.24 -17.94
CA SER A 70 -0.55 -21.62 -16.59
C SER A 70 -1.48 -20.61 -15.93
N ASP A 71 -1.35 -19.31 -16.23
CA ASP A 71 -2.19 -18.29 -15.61
C ASP A 71 -3.58 -18.18 -16.31
N PRO A 72 -4.69 -18.26 -15.57
CA PRO A 72 -6.03 -18.24 -16.15
C PRO A 72 -6.37 -16.91 -16.83
N VAL A 73 -5.84 -15.79 -16.32
CA VAL A 73 -6.09 -14.45 -16.87
C VAL A 73 -5.36 -14.30 -18.20
N LEU A 74 -4.09 -14.71 -18.25
CA LEU A 74 -3.32 -14.68 -19.49
C LEU A 74 -3.93 -15.61 -20.55
N ARG A 75 -4.35 -16.82 -20.16
CA ARG A 75 -5.05 -17.76 -21.05
C ARG A 75 -6.34 -17.15 -21.60
N GLN A 76 -7.13 -16.49 -20.76
CA GLN A 76 -8.35 -15.83 -21.19
C GLN A 76 -8.06 -14.76 -22.24
N VAL A 77 -7.04 -13.91 -22.03
CA VAL A 77 -6.63 -12.88 -23.00
C VAL A 77 -6.20 -13.49 -24.35
N VAL A 78 -5.49 -14.62 -24.35
CA VAL A 78 -5.14 -15.33 -25.60
C VAL A 78 -6.38 -15.80 -26.33
N GLN A 79 -7.31 -16.42 -25.60
CA GLN A 79 -8.49 -17.07 -26.17
C GLN A 79 -9.52 -16.08 -26.67
N THR A 80 -9.85 -15.06 -25.88
CA THR A 80 -10.89 -14.08 -26.22
C THR A 80 -10.38 -12.98 -27.14
N ARG A 81 -9.05 -12.76 -27.19
CA ARG A 81 -8.43 -11.61 -27.86
C ARG A 81 -9.03 -10.28 -27.40
N GLN A 82 -9.55 -10.24 -26.19
CA GLN A 82 -10.07 -9.04 -25.55
C GLN A 82 -9.17 -8.62 -24.39
N PRO A 83 -9.05 -7.30 -24.14
CA PRO A 83 -8.31 -6.81 -22.98
C PRO A 83 -9.01 -7.23 -21.68
N VAL A 84 -8.24 -7.64 -20.68
CA VAL A 84 -8.74 -7.99 -19.36
C VAL A 84 -8.25 -6.98 -18.34
N VAL A 85 -9.19 -6.38 -17.61
CA VAL A 85 -8.90 -5.37 -16.58
C VAL A 85 -8.43 -6.07 -15.31
N LEU A 86 -7.19 -5.79 -14.90
CA LEU A 86 -6.63 -6.28 -13.63
C LEU A 86 -6.96 -5.33 -12.47
N TYR A 87 -6.97 -4.03 -12.75
CA TYR A 87 -7.24 -3.00 -11.77
C TYR A 87 -7.99 -1.82 -12.40
N GLU A 88 -8.98 -1.30 -11.67
CA GLU A 88 -9.64 -0.03 -11.97
C GLU A 88 -9.76 0.82 -10.69
N ALA A 89 -9.31 2.07 -10.78
CA ALA A 89 -9.31 3.01 -9.67
C ALA A 89 -10.73 3.37 -9.21
N PRO A 90 -10.93 3.65 -7.90
CA PRO A 90 -12.24 4.00 -7.37
C PRO A 90 -12.77 5.30 -7.99
N LYS A 91 -14.01 5.26 -8.47
CA LYS A 91 -14.71 6.40 -9.09
C LYS A 91 -15.23 7.37 -8.04
N SER A 92 -14.35 8.13 -7.39
CA SER A 92 -14.75 9.16 -6.41
C SER A 92 -14.48 10.57 -6.92
N LYS A 93 -15.55 11.27 -7.36
CA LYS A 93 -15.48 12.67 -7.80
C LYS A 93 -15.09 13.62 -6.64
N TRP A 94 -15.47 13.26 -5.42
CA TRP A 94 -15.25 14.07 -4.22
C TRP A 94 -13.90 13.86 -3.56
N TYR A 95 -13.11 12.89 -4.01
CA TYR A 95 -11.83 12.57 -3.41
C TYR A 95 -10.88 13.76 -3.42
N TYR A 96 -10.69 14.41 -4.58
CA TYR A 96 -9.77 15.54 -4.71
C TYR A 96 -10.21 16.73 -3.85
N TRP A 97 -11.50 17.04 -3.83
CA TRP A 97 -12.03 18.11 -2.99
C TRP A 97 -11.75 17.86 -1.51
N LYS A 98 -11.96 16.62 -1.03
CA LYS A 98 -11.68 16.26 0.37
C LYS A 98 -10.19 16.38 0.71
N VAL A 99 -9.30 15.88 -0.15
CA VAL A 99 -7.86 15.91 0.09
C VAL A 99 -7.32 17.34 0.06
N TYR A 100 -7.66 18.12 -0.96
CA TYR A 100 -7.20 19.51 -1.06
C TYR A 100 -7.87 20.42 -0.03
N GLY A 101 -9.15 20.21 0.28
CA GLY A 101 -9.83 20.93 1.36
C GLY A 101 -9.17 20.68 2.71
N LEU A 102 -8.87 19.41 3.03
CA LEU A 102 -8.15 19.06 4.26
C LEU A 102 -6.74 19.67 4.29
N ALA A 103 -6.01 19.61 3.19
CA ALA A 103 -4.69 20.22 3.10
C ALA A 103 -4.72 21.74 3.28
N ALA A 104 -5.70 22.42 2.65
CA ALA A 104 -5.89 23.86 2.80
C ALA A 104 -6.23 24.24 4.25
N ILE A 105 -7.05 23.43 4.94
CA ILE A 105 -7.33 23.62 6.37
C ILE A 105 -6.03 23.52 7.17
N TRP A 106 -5.21 22.48 6.98
CA TRP A 106 -3.95 22.34 7.71
C TRP A 106 -2.97 23.47 7.44
N ILE A 107 -2.81 23.88 6.17
CA ILE A 107 -1.95 25.01 5.80
C ILE A 107 -2.49 26.31 6.40
N GLY A 108 -3.80 26.55 6.33
CA GLY A 108 -4.45 27.73 6.88
C GLY A 108 -4.32 27.81 8.39
N THR A 109 -4.55 26.72 9.12
CA THR A 109 -4.34 26.63 10.57
C THR A 109 -2.88 26.87 10.92
N GLY A 110 -1.94 26.31 10.16
CA GLY A 110 -0.50 26.53 10.38
C GLY A 110 -0.09 27.99 10.16
N ALA A 111 -0.54 28.61 9.07
CA ALA A 111 -0.31 30.02 8.78
C ALA A 111 -0.95 30.94 9.83
N TYR A 112 -2.17 30.62 10.26
CA TYR A 112 -2.85 31.34 11.34
C TYR A 112 -2.09 31.24 12.66
N SER A 113 -1.57 30.06 13.01
CA SER A 113 -0.74 29.86 14.21
C SER A 113 0.52 30.73 14.17
N ILE A 114 1.19 30.83 13.02
CA ILE A 114 2.36 31.71 12.85
C ILE A 114 1.97 33.18 13.00
N LYS A 115 0.82 33.60 12.44
CA LYS A 115 0.32 34.98 12.57
C LYS A 115 -0.10 35.30 14.02
N PHE A 116 -0.70 34.34 14.71
CA PHE A 116 -1.16 34.48 16.09
C PHE A 116 -0.02 34.78 17.07
N GLN A 117 1.22 34.38 16.75
CA GLN A 117 2.38 34.75 17.58
C GLN A 117 2.54 36.27 17.76
N GLU A 118 2.08 37.07 16.80
CA GLU A 118 2.15 38.53 16.84
C GLU A 118 1.05 39.11 17.74
N ASP A 119 -0.12 38.49 17.76
CA ASP A 119 -1.25 38.93 18.59
C ASP A 119 -0.97 38.66 20.10
N VAL A 120 -0.09 37.70 20.41
CA VAL A 120 0.29 37.33 21.79
C VAL A 120 1.55 38.09 22.27
N LYS A 121 2.25 38.81 21.38
CA LYS A 121 3.55 39.44 21.70
C LYS A 121 3.45 40.52 22.78
N ASP A 122 2.30 41.18 22.89
CA ASP A 122 2.07 42.34 23.76
C ASP A 122 1.51 41.95 25.14
N ILE A 123 1.30 40.66 25.41
CA ILE A 123 0.81 40.17 26.69
C ILE A 123 1.95 40.23 27.73
N PRO A 124 1.78 40.94 28.85
CA PRO A 124 2.78 40.97 29.91
C PRO A 124 2.93 39.58 30.55
N ASP A 125 4.13 39.26 31.04
CA ASP A 125 4.49 37.99 31.70
C ASP A 125 4.38 36.72 30.82
N LEU A 126 4.42 36.86 29.49
CA LEU A 126 4.42 35.71 28.61
C LEU A 126 5.77 34.95 28.66
N PRO A 127 5.78 33.62 28.91
CA PRO A 127 7.01 32.84 28.87
C PRO A 127 7.67 32.88 27.49
N PHE A 128 9.01 32.97 27.46
CA PHE A 128 9.80 33.15 26.23
C PHE A 128 9.59 32.05 25.18
N PHE A 129 9.21 30.84 25.60
CA PHE A 129 9.02 29.69 24.70
C PHE A 129 7.66 29.70 23.98
N VAL A 130 6.68 30.48 24.43
CA VAL A 130 5.32 30.45 23.87
C VAL A 130 5.31 30.90 22.41
N ARG A 131 6.01 32.00 22.09
CA ARG A 131 6.08 32.54 20.72
C ARG A 131 6.79 31.59 19.75
N PRO A 132 8.01 31.07 20.02
CA PRO A 132 8.62 30.04 19.19
C PRO A 132 7.75 28.79 19.02
N THR A 133 6.99 28.39 20.05
CA THR A 133 6.10 27.22 19.98
C THR A 133 5.04 27.39 18.91
N TYR A 134 4.39 28.57 18.82
CA TYR A 134 3.41 28.84 17.76
C TYR A 134 4.00 28.78 16.35
N VAL A 135 5.25 29.17 16.18
CA VAL A 135 5.97 29.06 14.90
C VAL A 135 6.24 27.60 14.56
N VAL A 136 6.81 26.83 15.50
CA VAL A 136 7.15 25.41 15.28
C VAL A 136 5.88 24.59 14.99
N VAL A 137 4.83 24.79 15.77
CA VAL A 137 3.52 24.14 15.56
C VAL A 137 2.93 24.56 14.22
N GLY A 138 2.99 25.85 13.89
CA GLY A 138 2.48 26.36 12.62
C GLY A 138 3.20 25.76 11.40
N LEU A 139 4.54 25.71 11.42
CA LEU A 139 5.33 25.07 10.38
C LEU A 139 5.04 23.57 10.26
N SER A 140 4.83 22.89 11.39
CA SER A 140 4.46 21.47 11.41
C SER A 140 3.13 21.22 10.71
N PHE A 141 2.11 22.05 10.95
CA PHE A 141 0.82 21.95 10.26
C PHE A 141 0.93 22.25 8.76
N ILE A 142 1.73 23.23 8.36
CA ILE A 142 2.00 23.51 6.95
C ILE A 142 2.66 22.29 6.28
N ALA A 143 3.67 21.68 6.92
CA ALA A 143 4.34 20.49 6.40
C ALA A 143 3.36 19.31 6.24
N ILE A 144 2.48 19.07 7.22
CA ILE A 144 1.42 18.06 7.13
C ILE A 144 0.49 18.36 5.96
N GLY A 145 0.05 19.61 5.80
CA GLY A 145 -0.79 20.02 4.68
C GLY A 145 -0.13 19.79 3.32
N CYS A 146 1.14 20.15 3.16
CA CYS A 146 1.93 19.86 1.95
C CYS A 146 2.06 18.35 1.69
N TYR A 147 2.26 17.54 2.74
CA TYR A 147 2.29 16.09 2.63
C TYR A 147 0.96 15.53 2.11
N VAL A 148 -0.17 16.03 2.62
CA VAL A 148 -1.51 15.63 2.16
C VAL A 148 -1.75 16.05 0.70
N CYS A 149 -1.30 17.25 0.29
CA CYS A 149 -1.36 17.71 -1.11
C CYS A 149 -0.63 16.80 -2.10
N SER A 150 0.37 16.03 -1.65
CA SER A 150 1.10 15.09 -2.52
C SER A 150 0.43 13.72 -2.65
N ALA A 151 -0.62 13.41 -1.87
CA ALA A 151 -1.34 12.14 -1.95
C ALA A 151 -1.98 11.83 -3.33
N PRO A 152 -2.62 12.78 -4.06
CA PRO A 152 -3.31 12.49 -5.31
C PRO A 152 -2.41 12.45 -6.55
N THR A 153 -1.10 12.64 -6.40
CA THR A 153 -0.11 12.61 -7.50
C THR A 153 0.21 11.18 -7.96
N ASN A 154 0.64 11.03 -9.21
CA ASN A 154 1.10 9.78 -9.83
C ASN A 154 0.17 8.59 -9.62
N ARG A 155 -1.13 8.75 -9.91
CA ARG A 155 -2.12 7.68 -9.74
C ARG A 155 -2.35 6.93 -11.04
N MET A 156 -2.45 5.60 -10.95
CA MET A 156 -2.89 4.73 -12.02
C MET A 156 -4.43 4.66 -12.00
N ARG A 157 -5.07 4.79 -13.16
CA ARG A 157 -6.53 4.75 -13.32
C ARG A 157 -7.00 3.36 -13.71
N SER A 158 -6.32 2.73 -14.66
CA SER A 158 -6.58 1.34 -15.02
C SER A 158 -5.29 0.62 -15.37
N LEU A 159 -5.29 -0.68 -15.08
CA LEU A 159 -4.26 -1.63 -15.49
C LEU A 159 -4.96 -2.77 -16.20
N GLU A 160 -4.59 -3.00 -17.45
CA GLU A 160 -5.23 -4.01 -18.30
C GLU A 160 -4.16 -4.85 -18.99
N VAL A 161 -4.42 -6.14 -19.14
CA VAL A 161 -3.63 -7.01 -20.03
C VAL A 161 -4.27 -6.97 -21.40
N VAL A 162 -3.50 -6.59 -22.41
CA VAL A 162 -3.95 -6.44 -23.80
C VAL A 162 -3.26 -7.50 -24.67
N PRO A 163 -4.01 -8.19 -25.55
CA PRO A 163 -3.41 -9.10 -26.51
C PRO A 163 -2.60 -8.32 -27.54
N SER A 164 -1.54 -8.92 -28.06
CA SER A 164 -0.79 -8.28 -29.15
C SER A 164 -1.63 -8.25 -30.43
N MET A 165 -1.79 -7.07 -31.02
CA MET A 165 -2.55 -6.83 -32.25
C MET A 165 -1.93 -7.52 -33.48
N MET A 166 -0.63 -7.84 -33.45
CA MET A 166 0.11 -8.42 -34.60
C MET A 166 0.85 -9.72 -34.23
N GLY A 167 0.35 -10.48 -33.24
CA GLY A 167 0.96 -11.75 -32.84
C GLY A 167 2.26 -11.62 -32.04
N GLY A 168 2.59 -10.42 -31.55
CA GLY A 168 3.70 -10.19 -30.62
C GLY A 168 3.40 -10.62 -29.18
N PRO A 169 4.30 -10.32 -28.22
CA PRO A 169 4.08 -10.62 -26.81
C PRO A 169 2.91 -9.81 -26.25
N MET A 170 2.20 -10.37 -25.27
CA MET A 170 1.18 -9.64 -24.52
C MET A 170 1.76 -8.40 -23.84
N GLN A 171 0.93 -7.38 -23.72
CA GLN A 171 1.33 -6.10 -23.14
C GLN A 171 0.40 -5.70 -22.01
N LEU A 172 0.96 -5.03 -21.02
CA LEU A 172 0.20 -4.30 -20.01
C LEU A 172 -0.07 -2.90 -20.54
N ARG A 173 -1.35 -2.54 -20.58
CA ARG A 173 -1.83 -1.19 -20.85
C ARG A 173 -2.16 -0.53 -19.52
N MET A 174 -1.44 0.54 -19.22
CA MET A 174 -1.62 1.32 -18.00
C MET A 174 -2.11 2.71 -18.37
N ALA A 175 -3.28 3.07 -17.86
CA ALA A 175 -3.79 4.43 -17.98
C ALA A 175 -3.40 5.19 -16.71
N VAL A 176 -2.51 6.17 -16.82
CA VAL A 176 -1.87 6.85 -15.69
C VAL A 176 -2.08 8.35 -15.73
N ARG A 177 -2.05 8.96 -14.55
CA ARG A 177 -2.25 10.40 -14.38
C ARG A 177 -1.25 10.96 -13.35
N GLN A 178 -0.39 11.86 -13.79
CA GLN A 178 0.63 12.47 -12.94
C GLN A 178 0.03 13.46 -11.92
N ALA A 179 -0.94 14.27 -12.35
CA ALA A 179 -1.61 15.24 -11.49
C ALA A 179 -3.13 15.23 -11.71
N PRO A 180 -3.96 15.65 -10.73
CA PRO A 180 -5.42 15.63 -10.82
C PRO A 180 -6.04 16.46 -11.95
N TRP A 181 -5.25 17.33 -12.60
CA TRP A 181 -5.66 18.13 -13.74
C TRP A 181 -4.85 17.81 -15.01
N SER A 182 -3.85 16.94 -14.93
CA SER A 182 -3.09 16.53 -16.11
C SER A 182 -3.94 15.67 -17.04
N LYS A 183 -3.57 15.60 -18.32
CA LYS A 183 -4.15 14.61 -19.24
C LYS A 183 -3.75 13.20 -18.83
N GLU A 184 -4.60 12.24 -19.15
CA GLU A 184 -4.34 10.82 -18.96
C GLU A 184 -3.35 10.35 -20.03
N ARG A 185 -2.30 9.62 -19.61
CA ARG A 185 -1.28 9.05 -20.48
C ARG A 185 -1.45 7.54 -20.47
N ILE A 186 -1.40 6.93 -21.65
CA ILE A 186 -1.43 5.47 -21.78
C ILE A 186 0.01 4.99 -21.96
N ILE A 187 0.45 4.09 -21.09
CA ILE A 187 1.77 3.46 -21.15
C ILE A 187 1.56 1.99 -21.51
N TYR A 188 2.31 1.51 -22.50
CA TYR A 188 2.37 0.11 -22.87
C TYR A 188 3.71 -0.46 -22.41
N THR A 189 3.69 -1.61 -21.75
CA THR A 189 4.90 -2.36 -21.40
C THR A 189 4.67 -3.85 -21.63
N ASN A 190 5.74 -4.61 -21.85
CA ASN A 190 5.64 -6.06 -21.96
C ASN A 190 5.41 -6.67 -20.56
N LEU A 191 4.86 -7.89 -20.52
CA LEU A 191 4.81 -8.68 -19.29
C LEU A 191 6.24 -8.83 -18.72
N GLY A 192 6.43 -8.46 -17.44
CA GLY A 192 7.74 -8.44 -16.76
C GLY A 192 8.51 -7.11 -16.86
N GLY A 193 8.06 -6.15 -17.67
CA GLY A 193 8.63 -4.80 -17.73
C GLY A 193 8.08 -3.82 -16.68
N ALA A 194 7.29 -4.33 -15.74
CA ALA A 194 6.75 -3.59 -14.61
C ALA A 194 7.05 -4.39 -13.34
N THR A 195 7.38 -3.69 -12.26
CA THR A 195 7.56 -4.28 -10.91
C THR A 195 6.60 -3.63 -9.94
N ILE A 196 6.23 -4.33 -8.88
CA ILE A 196 5.37 -3.80 -7.81
C ILE A 196 6.14 -3.76 -6.50
N SER A 197 5.99 -2.68 -5.73
CA SER A 197 6.69 -2.51 -4.46
C SER A 197 6.18 -3.42 -3.36
N GLU A 198 4.88 -3.71 -3.37
CA GLU A 198 4.19 -4.48 -2.32
C GLU A 198 3.00 -5.21 -2.94
N LYS A 199 2.71 -6.42 -2.44
CA LYS A 199 1.57 -7.23 -2.92
C LYS A 199 0.22 -6.57 -2.60
N CYS A 200 -0.66 -6.53 -3.60
CA CYS A 200 -1.99 -5.93 -3.52
C CYS A 200 -2.98 -6.74 -2.68
N GLN A 201 -2.92 -8.07 -2.71
CA GLN A 201 -3.87 -8.92 -1.99
C GLN A 201 -3.89 -8.71 -0.47
N PRO A 202 -2.76 -8.73 0.27
CA PRO A 202 -2.81 -8.51 1.72
C PRO A 202 -3.37 -7.12 2.07
N MET A 203 -3.04 -6.09 1.28
CA MET A 203 -3.61 -4.76 1.46
C MET A 203 -5.12 -4.73 1.22
N ALA A 204 -5.60 -5.37 0.15
CA ALA A 204 -7.02 -5.44 -0.17
C ALA A 204 -7.82 -6.18 0.91
N VAL A 205 -7.27 -7.28 1.45
CA VAL A 205 -7.89 -8.03 2.55
C VAL A 205 -8.02 -7.17 3.80
N GLU A 206 -6.94 -6.48 4.20
CA GLU A 206 -6.99 -5.61 5.38
C GLU A 206 -7.98 -4.45 5.20
N LEU A 207 -8.05 -3.86 3.99
CA LEU A 207 -9.03 -2.82 3.68
C LEU A 207 -10.47 -3.34 3.76
N HIS A 208 -10.74 -4.54 3.24
CA HIS A 208 -12.06 -5.16 3.32
C HIS A 208 -12.45 -5.54 4.75
N GLU A 209 -11.50 -6.00 5.56
CA GLU A 209 -11.73 -6.30 6.98
C GLU A 209 -12.00 -5.03 7.78
N ALA A 210 -11.24 -3.95 7.53
CA ALA A 210 -11.49 -2.65 8.15
C ALA A 210 -12.87 -2.09 7.77
N GLU A 211 -13.30 -2.26 6.52
CA GLU A 211 -14.63 -1.83 6.09
C GLU A 211 -15.75 -2.71 6.69
N ARG A 212 -15.51 -4.02 6.82
CA ARG A 212 -16.44 -4.94 7.51
C ARG A 212 -16.63 -4.55 8.97
N ALA A 213 -15.54 -4.31 9.70
CA ALA A 213 -15.58 -3.89 11.11
C ALA A 213 -16.31 -2.56 11.32
N ARG A 214 -16.28 -1.66 10.33
CA ARG A 214 -17.04 -0.39 10.35
C ARG A 214 -18.53 -0.56 10.11
N ARG A 215 -18.92 -1.54 9.29
CA ARG A 215 -20.33 -1.81 8.97
C ARG A 215 -21.02 -2.68 10.01
N GLN A 216 -20.26 -3.37 10.85
CA GLN A 216 -20.81 -4.11 11.99
C GLN A 216 -21.64 -3.18 12.87
N SER A 217 -22.88 -3.60 13.14
CA SER A 217 -23.77 -2.82 13.99
C SER A 217 -23.34 -3.00 15.45
N VAL A 218 -23.12 -1.88 16.13
CA VAL A 218 -22.75 -1.86 17.56
C VAL A 218 -23.82 -2.54 18.43
N TRP A 219 -25.07 -2.48 17.96
CA TRP A 219 -26.26 -2.92 18.66
C TRP A 219 -26.63 -4.39 18.45
N GLN A 220 -25.85 -5.11 17.63
CA GLN A 220 -26.07 -6.52 17.36
C GLN A 220 -25.92 -7.35 18.64
N ASP A 221 -26.75 -8.40 18.76
CA ASP A 221 -26.71 -9.39 19.83
C ASP A 221 -26.97 -8.83 21.25
N MET A 222 -27.62 -7.66 21.35
CA MET A 222 -28.02 -7.04 22.62
C MET A 222 -29.54 -7.07 22.87
N GLU A 223 -30.23 -8.08 22.33
CA GLU A 223 -31.69 -8.22 22.51
C GLU A 223 -32.06 -8.75 23.89
N ASN A 224 -31.19 -9.54 24.52
CA ASN A 224 -31.44 -10.20 25.80
C ASN A 224 -31.02 -9.38 27.04
N MET A 225 -30.60 -8.12 26.86
CA MET A 225 -30.08 -7.27 27.94
C MET A 225 -31.11 -6.26 28.45
N ASN A 226 -31.09 -5.99 29.77
CA ASN A 226 -31.86 -4.91 30.37
C ASN A 226 -31.50 -3.55 29.74
N VAL A 227 -32.47 -2.64 29.63
CA VAL A 227 -32.34 -1.36 28.91
C VAL A 227 -31.11 -0.54 29.35
N LEU A 228 -30.84 -0.46 30.65
CA LEU A 228 -29.69 0.28 31.19
C LEU A 228 -28.36 -0.39 30.81
N SER A 229 -28.26 -1.72 30.93
CA SER A 229 -27.07 -2.48 30.55
C SER A 229 -26.83 -2.41 29.04
N LYS A 230 -27.90 -2.46 28.24
CA LYS A 230 -27.86 -2.29 26.78
C LYS A 230 -27.35 -0.90 26.39
N ALA A 231 -27.83 0.15 27.05
CA ALA A 231 -27.38 1.51 26.80
C ALA A 231 -25.90 1.69 27.15
N TRP A 232 -25.46 1.16 28.30
CA TRP A 232 -24.07 1.22 28.72
C TRP A 232 -23.14 0.45 27.78
N GLU A 233 -23.42 -0.83 27.55
CA GLU A 233 -22.63 -1.70 26.67
C GLU A 233 -22.58 -1.17 25.23
N GLY A 234 -23.72 -0.73 24.71
CA GLY A 234 -23.80 -0.13 23.38
C GLY A 234 -23.01 1.17 23.28
N SER A 235 -23.01 2.01 24.32
CA SER A 235 -22.19 3.23 24.34
C SER A 235 -20.69 2.90 24.38
N ALA A 236 -20.27 1.93 25.18
CA ALA A 236 -18.88 1.49 25.27
C ALA A 236 -18.39 0.91 23.93
N ARG A 237 -19.18 0.02 23.31
CA ARG A 237 -18.89 -0.52 21.98
C ARG A 237 -18.88 0.56 20.89
N TRP A 238 -19.77 1.56 20.97
CA TRP A 238 -19.79 2.68 20.04
C TRP A 238 -18.51 3.51 20.15
N VAL A 239 -18.11 3.88 21.38
CA VAL A 239 -16.84 4.61 21.61
C VAL A 239 -15.67 3.80 21.08
N HIS A 240 -15.62 2.50 21.40
CA HIS A 240 -14.57 1.62 20.91
C HIS A 240 -14.54 1.54 19.38
N GLN A 241 -15.70 1.38 18.73
CA GLN A 241 -15.78 1.34 17.27
C GLN A 241 -15.34 2.66 16.64
N LYS A 242 -15.72 3.82 17.22
CA LYS A 242 -15.29 5.14 16.73
C LYS A 242 -13.80 5.35 16.90
N TRP A 243 -13.26 4.97 18.05
CA TRP A 243 -11.82 5.05 18.33
C TRP A 243 -11.02 4.16 17.36
N THR A 244 -11.38 2.88 17.23
CA THR A 244 -10.74 1.96 16.28
C THR A 244 -10.88 2.45 14.84
N SER A 245 -12.05 2.97 14.46
CA SER A 245 -12.26 3.55 13.13
C SER A 245 -11.37 4.77 12.89
N PHE A 246 -11.16 5.61 13.89
CA PHE A 246 -10.26 6.76 13.82
C PHE A 246 -8.81 6.30 13.60
N PHE A 247 -8.30 5.36 14.41
CA PHE A 247 -6.93 4.84 14.25
C PHE A 247 -6.72 4.16 12.90
N LEU A 248 -7.67 3.38 12.41
CA LEU A 248 -7.58 2.77 11.08
C LEU A 248 -7.56 3.85 9.98
N ARG A 249 -8.41 4.88 10.07
CA ARG A 249 -8.37 6.00 9.11
C ARG A 249 -7.05 6.76 9.17
N PHE A 250 -6.54 7.00 10.37
CA PHE A 250 -5.27 7.66 10.60
C PHE A 250 -4.12 6.84 10.00
N LYS A 251 -4.06 5.53 10.30
CA LYS A 251 -3.10 4.58 9.71
C LYS A 251 -3.14 4.67 8.18
N PHE A 252 -4.32 4.55 7.57
CA PHE A 252 -4.47 4.55 6.11
C PHE A 252 -4.12 5.89 5.47
N ALA A 253 -4.47 7.01 6.11
CA ALA A 253 -4.18 8.35 5.60
C ALA A 253 -2.69 8.71 5.74
N VAL A 254 -2.09 8.46 6.91
CA VAL A 254 -0.72 8.88 7.22
C VAL A 254 0.30 7.95 6.59
N LEU A 255 0.15 6.63 6.78
CA LEU A 255 1.07 5.65 6.22
C LEU A 255 0.83 5.39 4.73
N ARG A 256 -0.24 5.96 4.15
CA ARG A 256 -0.69 5.66 2.77
C ARG A 256 -0.93 4.17 2.56
N PHE A 257 -1.32 3.49 3.61
CA PHE A 257 -1.61 2.06 3.58
C PHE A 257 -2.80 1.81 2.64
N GLY A 258 -2.70 0.76 1.81
CA GLY A 258 -3.64 0.50 0.73
C GLY A 258 -3.24 1.15 -0.61
N ILE A 259 -2.03 1.72 -0.72
CA ILE A 259 -1.48 2.20 -1.98
C ILE A 259 -0.22 1.40 -2.34
N ALA A 260 -0.34 0.51 -3.33
CA ALA A 260 0.81 -0.16 -3.91
C ALA A 260 1.48 0.76 -4.95
N LYS A 261 2.80 0.64 -5.16
CA LYS A 261 3.51 1.36 -6.22
C LYS A 261 3.93 0.38 -7.30
N VAL A 262 3.59 0.67 -8.55
CA VAL A 262 4.07 -0.05 -9.72
C VAL A 262 5.11 0.81 -10.41
N GLU A 263 6.30 0.27 -10.60
CA GLU A 263 7.37 0.92 -11.34
C GLU A 263 7.39 0.46 -12.80
N VAL A 264 7.41 1.42 -13.71
CA VAL A 264 7.43 1.18 -15.16
C VAL A 264 8.36 2.20 -15.79
N GLN A 265 9.39 1.74 -16.51
CA GLN A 265 10.35 2.63 -17.19
C GLN A 265 11.00 3.67 -16.24
N GLY A 266 11.21 3.31 -14.97
CA GLY A 266 11.77 4.20 -13.94
C GLY A 266 10.78 5.21 -13.33
N GLU A 267 9.51 5.19 -13.74
CA GLU A 267 8.44 6.01 -13.15
C GLU A 267 7.59 5.16 -12.20
N LYS A 268 7.35 5.67 -10.97
CA LYS A 268 6.53 4.99 -9.95
C LYS A 268 5.09 5.51 -9.95
N TRP A 269 4.15 4.60 -10.18
CA TRP A 269 2.71 4.85 -10.28
C TRP A 269 1.95 4.18 -9.14
N LYS A 270 1.05 4.91 -8.50
CA LYS A 270 0.27 4.45 -7.34
C LYS A 270 -0.99 3.71 -7.78
N ILE A 271 -1.17 2.48 -7.29
CA ILE A 271 -2.40 1.70 -7.37
C ILE A 271 -3.13 1.82 -6.03
N ASP A 272 -4.38 2.24 -6.07
CA ASP A 272 -5.26 2.36 -4.89
C ASP A 272 -6.02 1.04 -4.68
N CYS A 273 -5.62 0.23 -3.69
CA CYS A 273 -6.17 -1.09 -3.44
C CYS A 273 -7.63 -1.08 -2.94
N SER A 274 -8.22 0.10 -2.69
CA SER A 274 -9.65 0.21 -2.40
C SER A 274 -10.53 0.18 -3.67
N GLY A 275 -9.92 0.18 -4.85
CA GLY A 275 -10.60 0.11 -6.15
C GLY A 275 -11.06 -1.29 -6.51
N TYR A 276 -11.44 -1.47 -7.79
CA TYR A 276 -11.67 -2.80 -8.33
C TYR A 276 -10.32 -3.47 -8.57
N LEU A 277 -10.13 -4.66 -7.99
CA LEU A 277 -8.97 -5.52 -8.19
C LEU A 277 -9.45 -6.91 -8.60
N LEU A 278 -8.97 -7.40 -9.74
CA LEU A 278 -9.31 -8.75 -10.20
C LEU A 278 -8.79 -9.79 -9.19
N GLU A 279 -9.66 -10.72 -8.81
CA GLU A 279 -9.40 -11.72 -7.76
C GLU A 279 -8.89 -11.11 -6.44
N ASN A 280 -9.42 -9.95 -6.03
CA ASN A 280 -8.98 -9.23 -4.83
C ASN A 280 -7.47 -8.93 -4.81
N GLY A 281 -6.86 -8.70 -5.98
CA GLY A 281 -5.45 -8.33 -6.13
C GLY A 281 -4.54 -9.52 -6.46
N ARG A 282 -5.01 -10.77 -6.34
CA ARG A 282 -4.19 -11.96 -6.65
C ARG A 282 -3.72 -12.00 -8.10
N ALA A 283 -4.57 -11.55 -9.03
CA ALA A 283 -4.20 -11.51 -10.44
C ALA A 283 -3.04 -10.53 -10.70
N VAL A 284 -3.07 -9.35 -10.07
CA VAL A 284 -1.98 -8.36 -10.15
C VAL A 284 -0.69 -8.94 -9.55
N ASP A 285 -0.80 -9.57 -8.38
CA ASP A 285 0.33 -10.13 -7.63
C ASP A 285 1.03 -11.30 -8.34
N ARG A 286 0.29 -12.05 -9.16
CA ARG A 286 0.84 -13.11 -10.02
C ARG A 286 1.50 -12.56 -11.28
N ILE A 287 0.88 -11.57 -11.92
CA ILE A 287 1.30 -11.05 -13.24
C ILE A 287 2.47 -10.08 -13.12
N ILE A 288 2.52 -9.28 -12.05
CA ILE A 288 3.56 -8.27 -11.83
C ILE A 288 4.52 -8.78 -10.73
N PRO A 289 5.81 -8.99 -11.04
CA PRO A 289 6.80 -9.39 -10.06
C PRO A 289 7.03 -8.30 -9.02
N GLU A 290 7.42 -8.71 -7.82
CA GLU A 290 7.81 -7.79 -6.74
C GLU A 290 9.24 -7.27 -7.00
N GLU A 291 9.48 -5.99 -6.71
CA GLU A 291 10.80 -5.33 -6.80
C GLU A 291 11.78 -5.85 -5.73
#